data_AF-A0A951BC28-F1
#
_entry.id   AF-A0A951BC28-F1
#
_cell.length_a   1.000
_cell.length_b   1.000
_cell.length_c   1.000
_cell.angle_alpha   90.00
_cell.angle_beta   90.00
_cell.angle_gamma   90.00
#
_symmetry.space_group_name_H-M   'P 1'
#
loop_
_entity.id
_entity.type
_entity.pdbx_description
1 polymer ?
#
loop_
_entity_poly.entity_id
_entity_poly.type
_entity_poly.pdbx_seq_one_letter_code
_entity_poly.pdbx_strand_id
1 'polypeptide(L)'
;ALLATIPAGTYSARDRMDDDGFGMVPEICVAITVEHGADPEKPAQSRAIVDFTGTSPQVRGSINAVEAITYSACFFVFRCLLEEEMPASAGMMRPVKLIAPRGTVVNAEPPAAVAGGNVEMSQRIVDVLFRALAEALPERIPAASYGTMSNLTIGGVDPRTGAPFAYYETIAGGMGARPTKDGVSGIHMHMTNSLNTPAEALEFAYPLRVREYSLRPGSGGEGKFRGGDGIVREIELLTECEVTLLADRHVTQPYGLHGGASGTSGSAHAILPDGTRRKLPSKGTTRLPQGARIRIETPGGGGCYSVAHHGAGDHSQGSG
;
A
#
# COMPACT_ATOMS: atom_id res chain seq x y z
N ALA A 1 -14.21 23.87 7.72
CA ALA A 1 -13.22 24.59 6.90
C ALA A 1 -12.78 23.70 5.72
N LEU A 2 -11.96 22.67 5.93
CA LEU A 2 -11.49 21.78 4.85
C LEU A 2 -12.60 21.29 3.90
N LEU A 3 -13.69 20.71 4.42
CA LEU A 3 -14.75 20.18 3.56
C LEU A 3 -15.42 21.24 2.67
N ALA A 4 -15.39 22.52 3.06
CA ALA A 4 -15.91 23.61 2.24
C ALA A 4 -14.95 23.97 1.09
N THR A 5 -13.67 23.58 1.16
CA THR A 5 -12.70 23.79 0.07
C THR A 5 -12.76 22.69 -0.98
N ILE A 6 -13.38 21.54 -0.67
CA ILE A 6 -13.59 20.46 -1.62
C ILE A 6 -14.86 20.80 -2.42
N PRO A 7 -14.83 20.76 -3.76
CA PRO A 7 -16.03 21.04 -4.54
C PRO A 7 -17.17 20.08 -4.15
N ALA A 8 -18.40 20.60 -4.11
CA ALA A 8 -19.57 19.78 -3.84
C ALA A 8 -19.83 18.82 -5.01
N GLY A 9 -20.14 17.57 -4.71
CA GLY A 9 -20.29 16.53 -5.72
C GLY A 9 -20.10 15.13 -5.14
N THR A 10 -20.22 14.13 -6.01
CA THR A 10 -19.96 12.73 -5.68
C THR A 10 -18.81 12.22 -6.54
N TYR A 11 -17.75 11.76 -5.88
CA TYR A 11 -16.54 11.25 -6.51
C TYR A 11 -16.42 9.77 -6.22
N SER A 12 -16.17 8.94 -7.23
CA SER A 12 -16.18 7.49 -7.05
C SER A 12 -14.90 6.85 -7.58
N ALA A 13 -14.45 5.82 -6.89
CA ALA A 13 -13.31 5.03 -7.32
C ALA A 13 -13.48 3.57 -6.93
N ARG A 14 -12.76 2.73 -7.65
CA ARG A 14 -12.68 1.28 -7.42
C ARG A 14 -11.23 0.85 -7.47
N ASP A 15 -10.90 -0.12 -6.63
CA ASP A 15 -9.64 -0.84 -6.70
C ASP A 15 -9.84 -2.28 -6.18
N ARG A 16 -8.85 -3.16 -6.32
CA ARG A 16 -8.96 -4.57 -5.93
C ARG A 16 -7.70 -5.06 -5.23
N MET A 17 -7.85 -5.98 -4.28
CA MET A 17 -6.70 -6.75 -3.79
C MET A 17 -6.24 -7.73 -4.88
N ASP A 18 -5.01 -8.21 -4.81
CA ASP A 18 -4.53 -9.23 -5.76
C ASP A 18 -5.24 -10.58 -5.58
N ASP A 19 -5.41 -10.99 -4.32
CA ASP A 19 -6.16 -12.16 -3.87
C ASP A 19 -6.36 -12.12 -2.34
N ASP A 20 -7.09 -13.10 -1.78
CA ASP A 20 -7.25 -13.33 -0.35
C ASP A 20 -6.34 -14.44 0.22
N GLY A 21 -5.41 -14.98 -0.58
CA GLY A 21 -4.63 -16.18 -0.25
C GLY A 21 -5.38 -17.51 -0.48
N PHE A 22 -6.65 -17.46 -0.91
CA PHE A 22 -7.47 -18.63 -1.26
C PHE A 22 -8.10 -18.50 -2.67
N GLY A 23 -7.66 -17.53 -3.46
CA GLY A 23 -8.03 -17.34 -4.87
C GLY A 23 -9.17 -16.36 -5.12
N MET A 24 -9.77 -15.77 -4.09
CA MET A 24 -10.77 -14.70 -4.26
C MET A 24 -10.08 -13.35 -4.45
N VAL A 25 -10.55 -12.55 -5.42
CA VAL A 25 -10.02 -11.22 -5.73
C VAL A 25 -11.05 -10.16 -5.32
N PRO A 26 -11.04 -9.66 -4.07
CA PRO A 26 -12.04 -8.72 -3.61
C PRO A 26 -11.84 -7.33 -4.22
N GLU A 27 -12.94 -6.76 -4.71
CA GLU A 27 -13.08 -5.38 -5.16
C GLU A 27 -13.54 -4.48 -4.00
N ILE A 28 -12.92 -3.31 -3.89
CA ILE A 28 -13.25 -2.23 -2.96
C ILE A 28 -13.82 -1.08 -3.79
N CYS A 29 -15.05 -0.69 -3.48
CA CYS A 29 -15.74 0.44 -4.08
C CYS A 29 -15.86 1.57 -3.06
N VAL A 30 -15.67 2.82 -3.48
CA VAL A 30 -16.02 3.97 -2.66
C VAL A 30 -16.69 5.06 -3.48
N ALA A 31 -17.68 5.71 -2.87
CA ALA A 31 -18.24 6.97 -3.32
C ALA A 31 -18.11 7.99 -2.17
N ILE A 32 -17.53 9.15 -2.46
CA ILE A 32 -17.39 10.26 -1.52
C ILE A 32 -18.28 11.39 -1.99
N THR A 33 -19.35 11.65 -1.24
CA THR A 33 -20.26 12.78 -1.49
C THR A 33 -19.90 13.93 -0.56
N VAL A 34 -19.57 15.09 -1.12
CA VAL A 34 -19.34 16.33 -0.37
C VAL A 34 -20.54 17.25 -0.54
N GLU A 35 -21.12 17.65 0.59
CA GLU A 35 -22.26 18.56 0.66
C GLU A 35 -21.85 19.81 1.43
N HIS A 36 -22.12 20.98 0.87
CA HIS A 36 -21.89 22.26 1.54
C HIS A 36 -23.11 22.67 2.37
N GLY A 37 -22.86 23.41 3.45
CA GLY A 37 -23.91 24.02 4.26
C GLY A 37 -24.76 25.00 3.45
N ALA A 38 -26.02 25.17 3.83
CA ALA A 38 -26.93 26.12 3.18
C ALA A 38 -26.53 27.60 3.38
N ASP A 39 -25.74 27.88 4.42
CA ASP A 39 -25.24 29.21 4.77
C ASP A 39 -23.74 29.31 4.44
N PRO A 40 -23.34 30.10 3.42
CA PRO A 40 -21.95 30.31 3.02
C PRO A 40 -21.08 30.93 4.13
N GLU A 41 -21.68 31.64 5.08
CA GLU A 41 -20.96 32.24 6.21
C GLU A 41 -20.76 31.26 7.38
N LYS A 42 -21.36 30.06 7.31
CA LYS A 42 -21.22 28.99 8.31
C LYS A 42 -20.66 27.70 7.69
N PRO A 43 -19.38 27.69 7.25
CA PRO A 43 -18.72 26.52 6.66
C PRO A 43 -18.59 25.31 7.60
N ALA A 44 -18.97 25.46 8.88
CA ALA A 44 -19.06 24.36 9.85
C ALA A 44 -20.19 23.34 9.53
N GLN A 45 -21.07 23.65 8.58
CA GLN A 45 -22.17 22.75 8.17
C GLN A 45 -21.82 21.83 6.99
N SER A 46 -20.67 22.03 6.32
CA SER A 46 -20.26 21.13 5.25
C SER A 46 -19.97 19.73 5.79
N ARG A 47 -20.45 18.70 5.08
CA ARG A 47 -20.34 17.30 5.47
C ARG A 47 -19.85 16.44 4.32
N ALA A 48 -19.22 15.32 4.65
CA ALA A 48 -18.84 14.29 3.70
C ALA A 48 -19.53 12.98 4.05
N ILE A 49 -19.97 12.25 3.03
CA ILE A 49 -20.47 10.88 3.15
C ILE A 49 -19.48 9.99 2.40
N VAL A 50 -18.86 9.05 3.10
CA VAL A 50 -17.97 8.05 2.53
C VAL A 50 -18.71 6.72 2.50
N ASP A 51 -19.09 6.27 1.32
CA ASP A 51 -19.93 5.10 1.09
C ASP A 51 -19.18 3.99 0.38
N PHE A 52 -19.00 2.85 1.08
CA PHE A 52 -18.36 1.65 0.56
C PHE A 52 -19.35 0.63 -0.03
N THR A 53 -20.61 1.01 -0.25
CA THR A 53 -21.61 0.17 -0.93
C THR A 53 -21.09 -0.33 -2.28
N GLY A 54 -21.27 -1.63 -2.53
CA GLY A 54 -20.70 -2.32 -3.71
C GLY A 54 -19.33 -2.96 -3.47
N THR A 55 -18.72 -2.74 -2.31
CA THR A 55 -17.52 -3.48 -1.88
C THR A 55 -17.83 -4.96 -1.68
N SER A 56 -16.86 -5.82 -2.00
CA SER A 56 -17.01 -7.27 -1.96
C SER A 56 -17.39 -7.81 -0.57
N PRO A 57 -18.15 -8.91 -0.49
CA PRO A 57 -18.38 -9.63 0.76
C PRO A 57 -17.07 -10.04 1.43
N GLN A 58 -17.08 -10.18 2.75
CA GLN A 58 -15.93 -10.68 3.50
C GLN A 58 -15.46 -12.03 2.96
N VAL A 59 -14.15 -12.23 2.95
CA VAL A 59 -13.49 -13.37 2.30
C VAL A 59 -12.95 -14.37 3.32
N ARG A 60 -12.55 -15.55 2.84
CA ARG A 60 -11.93 -16.60 3.67
C ARG A 60 -10.56 -16.17 4.17
N GLY A 61 -9.80 -15.48 3.32
CA GLY A 61 -8.50 -14.92 3.65
C GLY A 61 -8.48 -13.99 4.85
N SER A 62 -7.28 -13.69 5.36
CA SER A 62 -7.11 -12.81 6.53
C SER A 62 -7.20 -11.32 6.22
N ILE A 63 -7.41 -10.93 4.96
CA ILE A 63 -7.42 -9.53 4.51
C ILE A 63 -8.73 -8.77 4.83
N ASN A 64 -9.59 -9.30 5.69
CA ASN A 64 -10.80 -8.59 6.07
C ASN A 64 -10.49 -7.47 7.08
N ALA A 65 -11.06 -6.29 6.90
CA ALA A 65 -10.99 -5.19 7.85
C ALA A 65 -12.28 -5.10 8.67
N VAL A 66 -12.13 -4.90 9.99
CA VAL A 66 -13.25 -4.47 10.85
C VAL A 66 -13.56 -2.99 10.59
N GLU A 67 -14.78 -2.55 10.89
CA GLU A 67 -15.22 -1.17 10.65
C GLU A 67 -14.25 -0.12 11.22
N ALA A 68 -13.66 -0.36 12.39
CA ALA A 68 -12.70 0.54 13.02
C ALA A 68 -11.45 0.82 12.15
N ILE A 69 -11.01 -0.16 11.36
CA ILE A 69 -9.88 0.00 10.42
C ILE A 69 -10.31 0.90 9.26
N THR A 70 -11.49 0.67 8.69
CA THR A 70 -12.06 1.49 7.62
C THR A 70 -12.29 2.94 8.06
N TYR A 71 -12.82 3.12 9.27
CA TYR A 71 -12.95 4.42 9.91
C TYR A 71 -11.59 5.11 10.08
N SER A 72 -10.57 4.37 10.54
CA SER A 72 -9.21 4.91 10.73
C SER A 72 -8.56 5.30 9.41
N ALA A 73 -8.77 4.55 8.33
CA ALA A 73 -8.31 4.89 7.00
C ALA A 73 -8.98 6.17 6.47
N CYS A 74 -10.30 6.31 6.68
CA CYS A 74 -11.02 7.55 6.35
C CYS A 74 -10.48 8.74 7.14
N PHE A 75 -10.30 8.57 8.46
CA PHE A 75 -9.72 9.58 9.34
C PHE A 75 -8.33 10.01 8.84
N PHE A 76 -7.47 9.05 8.50
CA PHE A 76 -6.14 9.30 7.96
C PHE A 76 -6.19 10.15 6.68
N VAL A 77 -7.02 9.78 5.71
CA VAL A 77 -7.15 10.50 4.43
C VAL A 77 -7.58 11.94 4.64
N PHE A 78 -8.64 12.19 5.43
CA PHE A 78 -9.08 13.56 5.70
C PHE A 78 -8.06 14.35 6.51
N ARG A 79 -7.32 13.70 7.42
CA ARG A 79 -6.22 14.32 8.16
C ARG A 79 -5.09 14.76 7.24
N CYS A 80 -4.71 13.95 6.26
CA CYS A 80 -3.67 14.30 5.28
C CYS A 80 -4.04 15.53 4.43
N LEU A 81 -5.32 15.87 4.33
CA LEU A 81 -5.81 17.03 3.60
C LEU A 81 -5.95 18.29 4.47
N LEU A 82 -5.68 18.23 5.77
CA LEU A 82 -5.63 19.42 6.60
C LEU A 82 -4.29 20.14 6.44
N GLU A 83 -4.33 21.47 6.34
CA GLU A 83 -3.13 22.31 6.30
C GLU A 83 -2.59 22.61 7.70
N GLU A 84 -3.48 22.67 8.70
CA GLU A 84 -3.15 22.95 10.08
C GLU A 84 -2.85 21.68 10.87
N GLU A 85 -1.90 21.74 11.80
CA GLU A 85 -1.67 20.68 12.78
C GLU A 85 -2.83 20.60 13.77
N MET A 86 -3.87 19.85 13.40
CA MET A 86 -4.97 19.53 14.30
C MET A 86 -4.64 18.32 15.19
N PRO A 87 -5.00 18.37 16.49
CA PRO A 87 -4.93 17.20 17.36
C PRO A 87 -5.74 16.05 16.77
N ALA A 88 -5.14 14.85 16.75
CA ALA A 88 -5.82 13.64 16.28
C ALA A 88 -6.95 13.28 17.25
N SER A 89 -8.17 13.72 16.97
CA SER A 89 -9.33 13.52 17.85
C SER A 89 -10.57 13.11 17.05
N ALA A 90 -11.48 12.38 17.70
CA ALA A 90 -12.75 11.96 17.12
C ALA A 90 -13.60 13.15 16.60
N GLY A 91 -13.32 14.38 17.06
CA GLY A 91 -13.93 15.60 16.56
C GLY A 91 -13.79 15.79 15.05
N MET A 92 -12.67 15.34 14.46
CA MET A 92 -12.39 15.48 13.02
C MET A 92 -13.37 14.70 12.14
N MET A 93 -13.95 13.63 12.66
CA MET A 93 -14.86 12.76 11.92
C MET A 93 -16.33 13.08 12.18
N ARG A 94 -16.66 14.02 13.08
CA ARG A 94 -18.05 14.47 13.28
C ARG A 94 -18.74 14.91 11.98
N PRO A 95 -18.09 15.64 11.04
CA PRO A 95 -18.72 16.01 9.77
C PRO A 95 -18.59 14.93 8.68
N VAL A 96 -18.05 13.75 9.01
CA VAL A 96 -17.84 12.65 8.06
C VAL A 96 -18.74 11.47 8.46
N LYS A 97 -19.72 11.16 7.61
CA LYS A 97 -20.54 9.96 7.75
C LYS A 97 -19.88 8.80 7.00
N LEU A 98 -19.54 7.73 7.72
CA LEU A 98 -19.07 6.49 7.12
C LEU A 98 -20.25 5.54 6.89
N ILE A 99 -20.35 4.98 5.69
CA ILE A 99 -21.26 3.88 5.34
C ILE A 99 -20.37 2.72 4.89
N ALA A 100 -20.22 1.72 5.75
CA ALA A 100 -19.49 0.49 5.44
C ALA A 100 -20.43 -0.70 5.67
N PRO A 101 -21.00 -1.32 4.61
CA PRO A 101 -21.96 -2.40 4.78
C PRO A 101 -21.38 -3.57 5.58
N ARG A 102 -22.09 -4.05 6.60
CA ARG A 102 -21.68 -5.20 7.41
C ARG A 102 -21.54 -6.45 6.53
N GLY A 103 -20.61 -7.33 6.89
CA GLY A 103 -20.35 -8.56 6.16
C GLY A 103 -19.50 -8.36 4.89
N THR A 104 -18.85 -7.21 4.73
CA THR A 104 -17.96 -6.90 3.61
C THR A 104 -16.48 -6.94 4.03
N VAL A 105 -15.56 -6.95 3.06
CA VAL A 105 -14.11 -6.90 3.36
C VAL A 105 -13.67 -5.62 4.08
N VAL A 106 -14.51 -4.58 4.13
CA VAL A 106 -14.26 -3.32 4.84
C VAL A 106 -15.10 -3.14 6.11
N ASN A 107 -15.99 -4.09 6.42
CA ASN A 107 -16.71 -4.15 7.69
C ASN A 107 -17.09 -5.60 7.98
N ALA A 108 -16.07 -6.39 8.27
CA ALA A 108 -16.21 -7.82 8.45
C ALA A 108 -16.78 -8.18 9.82
N GLU A 109 -17.57 -9.23 9.84
CA GLU A 109 -18.20 -9.77 11.03
C GLU A 109 -17.51 -11.05 11.49
N PRO A 110 -17.48 -11.32 12.81
CA PRO A 110 -17.07 -12.62 13.31
C PRO A 110 -17.82 -13.76 12.59
N PRO A 111 -17.15 -14.85 12.18
CA PRO A 111 -15.79 -15.26 12.54
C PRO A 111 -14.72 -14.97 11.45
N ALA A 112 -14.88 -13.96 10.59
CA ALA A 112 -13.88 -13.66 9.56
C ALA A 112 -12.47 -13.40 10.14
N ALA A 113 -11.45 -13.85 9.40
CA ALA A 113 -10.06 -13.60 9.76
C ALA A 113 -9.66 -12.16 9.36
N VAL A 114 -9.08 -11.41 10.30
CA VAL A 114 -8.84 -9.97 10.17
C VAL A 114 -7.37 -9.53 10.31
N ALA A 115 -6.43 -10.48 10.41
CA ALA A 115 -5.02 -10.17 10.64
C ALA A 115 -4.40 -9.27 9.54
N GLY A 116 -4.84 -9.43 8.30
CA GLY A 116 -4.47 -8.61 7.14
C GLY A 116 -5.32 -7.37 6.91
N GLY A 117 -6.36 -7.15 7.73
CA GLY A 117 -7.22 -5.98 7.63
C GLY A 117 -6.44 -4.68 7.83
N ASN A 118 -5.65 -4.61 8.90
CA ASN A 118 -4.91 -3.39 9.24
C ASN A 118 -3.69 -3.17 8.35
N VAL A 119 -3.12 -4.22 7.79
CA VAL A 119 -1.81 -4.14 7.14
C VAL A 119 -1.85 -4.19 5.61
N GLU A 120 -2.90 -4.77 5.02
CA GLU A 120 -3.06 -4.82 3.56
C GLU A 120 -4.37 -4.15 3.10
N MET A 121 -5.51 -4.50 3.69
CA MET A 121 -6.80 -3.93 3.26
C MET A 121 -6.89 -2.43 3.54
N SER A 122 -6.36 -1.97 4.68
CA SER A 122 -6.28 -0.55 5.03
C SER A 122 -5.51 0.27 3.98
N GLN A 123 -4.42 -0.27 3.42
CA GLN A 123 -3.66 0.38 2.35
C GLN A 123 -4.55 0.56 1.12
N ARG A 124 -5.31 -0.47 0.75
CA ARG A 124 -6.22 -0.43 -0.39
C ARG A 124 -7.40 0.53 -0.17
N ILE A 125 -7.91 0.62 1.05
CA ILE A 125 -8.95 1.59 1.43
C ILE A 125 -8.40 3.02 1.25
N VAL A 126 -7.18 3.29 1.71
CA VAL A 126 -6.54 4.61 1.50
C VAL A 126 -6.33 4.90 0.02
N ASP A 127 -5.83 3.94 -0.75
CA ASP A 127 -5.60 4.09 -2.19
C ASP A 127 -6.88 4.44 -2.95
N VAL A 128 -8.00 3.78 -2.65
CA VAL A 128 -9.28 4.04 -3.34
C VAL A 128 -9.91 5.37 -2.90
N LEU A 129 -9.77 5.75 -1.62
CA LEU A 129 -10.22 7.05 -1.11
C LEU A 129 -9.47 8.20 -1.77
N PHE A 130 -8.13 8.12 -1.84
CA PHE A 130 -7.34 9.12 -2.55
C PHE A 130 -7.69 9.12 -4.03
N ARG A 131 -7.87 7.96 -4.67
CA ARG A 131 -8.26 7.89 -6.08
C ARG A 131 -9.58 8.61 -6.36
N ALA A 132 -10.58 8.47 -5.49
CA ALA A 132 -11.84 9.22 -5.62
C ALA A 132 -11.62 10.72 -5.43
N LEU A 133 -10.86 11.13 -4.40
CA LEU A 133 -10.57 12.54 -4.13
C LEU A 133 -9.66 13.19 -5.18
N ALA A 134 -8.93 12.43 -5.98
CA ALA A 134 -8.09 12.96 -7.06
C ALA A 134 -8.92 13.67 -8.14
N GLU A 135 -10.19 13.31 -8.31
CA GLU A 135 -11.13 14.01 -9.19
C GLU A 135 -11.49 15.40 -8.63
N ALA A 136 -11.70 15.49 -7.31
CA ALA A 136 -12.09 16.73 -6.63
C ALA A 136 -10.91 17.68 -6.36
N LEU A 137 -9.73 17.11 -6.08
CA LEU A 137 -8.54 17.81 -5.63
C LEU A 137 -7.29 17.39 -6.43
N PRO A 138 -7.30 17.51 -7.78
CA PRO A 138 -6.26 16.95 -8.65
C PRO A 138 -4.85 17.47 -8.34
N GLU A 139 -4.73 18.70 -7.83
CA GLU A 139 -3.46 19.34 -7.49
C GLU A 139 -2.92 18.98 -6.08
N ARG A 140 -3.70 18.24 -5.29
CA ARG A 140 -3.34 17.88 -3.90
C ARG A 140 -3.10 16.40 -3.72
N ILE A 141 -3.78 15.56 -4.49
CA ILE A 141 -3.73 14.11 -4.30
C ILE A 141 -2.50 13.51 -5.00
N PRO A 142 -1.64 12.75 -4.30
CA PRO A 142 -0.54 12.03 -4.93
C PRO A 142 -1.04 10.81 -5.72
N ALA A 143 -0.22 10.33 -6.64
CA ALA A 143 -0.41 9.01 -7.24
C ALA A 143 -0.33 7.90 -6.18
N ALA A 144 -0.70 6.67 -6.53
CA ALA A 144 -0.66 5.56 -5.58
C ALA A 144 0.76 5.32 -5.08
N SER A 145 0.91 5.10 -3.77
CA SER A 145 2.13 4.54 -3.21
C SER A 145 2.16 3.02 -3.42
N TYR A 146 3.23 2.37 -2.98
CA TYR A 146 3.45 0.93 -3.14
C TYR A 146 2.32 0.02 -2.64
N GLY A 147 1.40 0.51 -1.78
CA GLY A 147 0.07 -0.10 -1.58
C GLY A 147 0.04 -1.45 -0.86
N THR A 148 1.07 -1.76 -0.08
CA THR A 148 1.18 -2.97 0.75
C THR A 148 2.05 -2.64 1.97
N MET A 149 2.00 -3.41 3.06
CA MET A 149 3.04 -3.32 4.11
C MET A 149 4.12 -4.40 3.94
N SER A 150 3.89 -5.35 3.01
CA SER A 150 4.80 -6.48 2.73
C SER A 150 5.26 -7.16 4.03
N ASN A 151 4.28 -7.65 4.78
CA ASN A 151 4.50 -8.21 6.11
C ASN A 151 5.24 -9.54 5.99
N LEU A 152 6.48 -9.54 6.45
CA LEU A 152 7.31 -10.73 6.52
C LEU A 152 7.35 -11.20 7.97
N THR A 153 7.00 -12.47 8.18
CA THR A 153 7.26 -13.17 9.45
C THR A 153 8.14 -14.38 9.22
N ILE A 154 9.08 -14.58 10.14
CA ILE A 154 10.01 -15.71 10.13
C ILE A 154 10.03 -16.32 11.52
N GLY A 155 9.66 -17.58 11.64
CA GLY A 155 9.68 -18.33 12.89
C GLY A 155 10.58 -19.56 12.80
N GLY A 156 11.26 -19.90 13.88
CA GLY A 156 12.15 -21.06 13.93
C GLY A 156 12.71 -21.29 15.33
N VAL A 157 13.76 -22.11 15.42
CA VAL A 157 14.52 -22.34 16.65
C VAL A 157 15.93 -21.80 16.46
N ASP A 158 16.38 -20.97 17.40
CA ASP A 158 17.72 -20.40 17.37
C ASP A 158 18.75 -21.47 17.78
N PRO A 159 19.66 -21.89 16.88
CA PRO A 159 20.65 -22.93 17.20
C PRO A 159 21.65 -22.50 18.27
N ARG A 160 21.78 -21.20 18.56
CA ARG A 160 22.70 -20.66 19.58
C ARG A 160 22.17 -20.89 21.00
N THR A 161 20.84 -20.92 21.16
CA THR A 161 20.18 -20.96 22.48
C THR A 161 19.24 -22.15 22.66
N GLY A 162 18.81 -22.78 21.56
CA GLY A 162 17.77 -23.81 21.56
C GLY A 162 16.35 -23.28 21.75
N ALA A 163 16.15 -21.95 21.84
CA ALA A 163 14.85 -21.34 22.07
C ALA A 163 14.09 -21.02 20.76
N PRO A 164 12.75 -21.06 20.76
CA PRO A 164 11.97 -20.59 19.62
C PRO A 164 12.11 -19.07 19.46
N PHE A 165 12.05 -18.59 18.22
CA PHE A 165 12.01 -17.17 17.90
C PHE A 165 10.89 -16.87 16.89
N ALA A 166 10.43 -15.62 16.91
CA ALA A 166 9.56 -15.05 15.89
C ALA A 166 10.07 -13.65 15.53
N TYR A 167 10.30 -13.44 14.23
CA TYR A 167 10.65 -12.15 13.64
C TYR A 167 9.47 -11.63 12.82
N TYR A 168 9.18 -10.33 12.93
CA TYR A 168 8.14 -9.64 12.16
C TYR A 168 8.72 -8.33 11.61
N GLU A 169 8.53 -8.09 10.32
CA GLU A 169 8.96 -6.89 9.63
C GLU A 169 7.88 -6.43 8.66
N THR A 170 7.68 -5.11 8.61
CA THR A 170 7.00 -4.45 7.51
C THR A 170 8.05 -3.81 6.63
N ILE A 171 7.91 -3.91 5.31
CA ILE A 171 8.95 -3.55 4.37
C ILE A 171 8.49 -2.32 3.57
N ALA A 172 9.32 -1.29 3.57
CA ALA A 172 9.07 -0.02 2.88
C ALA A 172 8.98 -0.17 1.35
N GLY A 173 8.50 0.85 0.66
CA GLY A 173 8.41 0.84 -0.80
C GLY A 173 8.45 2.23 -1.42
N GLY A 174 7.99 2.33 -2.67
CA GLY A 174 7.94 3.60 -3.38
C GLY A 174 6.73 4.46 -2.99
N MET A 175 6.97 5.73 -2.66
CA MET A 175 5.90 6.71 -2.52
C MET A 175 5.37 7.13 -3.89
N GLY A 176 4.06 7.32 -4.02
CA GLY A 176 3.48 7.90 -5.23
C GLY A 176 3.97 9.32 -5.48
N ALA A 177 4.17 9.67 -6.74
CA ALA A 177 4.52 11.02 -7.16
C ALA A 177 3.45 12.02 -6.71
N ARG A 178 3.88 13.20 -6.27
CA ARG A 178 2.99 14.29 -5.90
C ARG A 178 2.75 15.16 -7.14
N PRO A 179 1.63 15.91 -7.20
CA PRO A 179 1.36 16.83 -8.31
C PRO A 179 2.45 17.90 -8.53
N THR A 180 3.35 18.08 -7.57
CA THR A 180 4.40 19.11 -7.60
C THR A 180 5.83 18.59 -7.45
N LYS A 181 6.04 17.28 -7.21
CA LYS A 181 7.37 16.72 -6.89
C LYS A 181 7.37 15.19 -6.91
N ASP A 182 8.53 14.61 -7.19
CA ASP A 182 8.74 13.16 -7.20
C ASP A 182 8.35 12.49 -5.87
N GLY A 183 8.02 11.20 -5.95
CA GLY A 183 7.85 10.35 -4.78
C GLY A 183 9.20 10.04 -4.12
N VAL A 184 9.18 9.85 -2.81
CA VAL A 184 10.35 9.40 -2.05
C VAL A 184 10.51 7.88 -2.19
N SER A 185 11.72 7.42 -2.47
CA SER A 185 12.04 5.99 -2.59
C SER A 185 12.27 5.33 -1.23
N GLY A 186 11.89 4.06 -1.10
CA GLY A 186 12.21 3.20 0.04
C GLY A 186 11.71 3.70 1.40
N ILE A 187 10.47 4.21 1.44
CA ILE A 187 9.85 4.77 2.65
C ILE A 187 8.52 4.09 2.95
N HIS A 188 8.17 4.02 4.24
CA HIS A 188 6.85 3.60 4.70
C HIS A 188 5.81 4.66 4.34
N MET A 189 4.67 4.23 3.77
CA MET A 189 3.59 5.14 3.37
C MET A 189 2.23 4.68 3.90
N HIS A 190 1.39 5.69 4.14
CA HIS A 190 0.00 5.57 4.57
C HIS A 190 -0.15 4.81 5.90
N MET A 191 -0.59 3.55 5.85
CA MET A 191 -0.96 2.78 7.04
C MET A 191 0.24 2.13 7.76
N THR A 192 1.44 2.60 7.46
CA THR A 192 2.69 2.20 8.13
C THR A 192 3.63 3.38 8.31
N ASN A 193 4.31 3.40 9.46
CA ASN A 193 5.28 4.44 9.85
C ASN A 193 6.32 3.87 10.84
N SER A 194 6.85 2.68 10.53
CA SER A 194 7.92 2.06 11.32
C SER A 194 9.29 2.53 10.86
N LEU A 195 10.24 2.60 11.78
CA LEU A 195 11.67 2.64 11.42
C LEU A 195 12.10 1.28 10.86
N ASN A 196 13.07 1.29 9.97
CA ASN A 196 13.66 0.05 9.48
C ASN A 196 14.42 -0.67 10.59
N THR A 197 14.40 -2.00 10.58
CA THR A 197 15.24 -2.82 11.47
C THR A 197 16.70 -2.73 10.99
N PRO A 198 17.65 -2.23 11.81
CA PRO A 198 19.06 -2.22 11.44
C PRO A 198 19.57 -3.64 11.16
N ALA A 199 20.36 -3.81 10.10
CA ALA A 199 20.87 -5.14 9.72
C ALA A 199 21.64 -5.80 10.87
N GLU A 200 22.57 -5.08 11.50
CA GLU A 200 23.36 -5.60 12.63
C GLU A 200 22.48 -6.03 13.81
N ALA A 201 21.42 -5.27 14.11
CA ALA A 201 20.49 -5.62 15.19
C ALA A 201 19.70 -6.89 14.87
N LEU A 202 19.26 -7.06 13.61
CA LEU A 202 18.61 -8.28 13.14
C LEU A 202 19.53 -9.49 13.26
N GLU A 203 20.75 -9.39 12.73
CA GLU A 203 21.73 -10.48 12.72
C GLU A 203 22.24 -10.84 14.11
N PHE A 204 22.29 -9.87 15.02
CA PHE A 204 22.59 -10.12 16.41
C PHE A 204 21.46 -10.89 17.09
N ALA A 205 20.22 -10.43 16.93
CA ALA A 205 19.08 -10.97 17.66
C ALA A 205 18.59 -12.33 17.14
N TYR A 206 18.71 -12.60 15.84
CA TYR A 206 18.11 -13.78 15.20
C TYR A 206 19.11 -14.57 14.37
N PRO A 207 18.89 -15.88 14.14
CA PRO A 207 19.68 -16.69 13.21
C PRO A 207 19.32 -16.36 11.75
N LEU A 208 19.46 -15.08 11.38
CA LEU A 208 19.14 -14.52 10.08
C LEU A 208 20.32 -13.65 9.62
N ARG A 209 20.51 -13.51 8.31
CA ARG A 209 21.55 -12.65 7.74
C ARG A 209 20.99 -11.78 6.62
N VAL A 210 21.25 -10.47 6.65
CA VAL A 210 20.86 -9.57 5.57
C VAL A 210 21.87 -9.72 4.43
N ARG A 211 21.40 -10.14 3.26
CA ARG A 211 22.22 -10.26 2.04
C ARG A 211 22.11 -9.04 1.14
N GLU A 212 20.94 -8.43 1.09
CA GLU A 212 20.72 -7.20 0.34
C GLU A 212 19.70 -6.32 1.05
N TYR A 213 20.01 -5.02 1.11
CA TYR A 213 19.04 -3.99 1.45
C TYR A 213 19.36 -2.75 0.61
N SER A 214 18.66 -2.59 -0.51
CA SER A 214 18.94 -1.58 -1.51
C SER A 214 17.64 -0.98 -2.03
N LEU A 215 17.71 0.24 -2.61
CA LEU A 215 16.63 0.71 -3.47
C LEU A 215 16.52 -0.21 -4.69
N ARG A 216 15.32 -0.30 -5.27
CA ARG A 216 15.02 -1.07 -6.49
C ARG A 216 14.91 -0.11 -7.67
N PRO A 217 16.01 0.24 -8.38
CA PRO A 217 16.02 1.36 -9.30
C PRO A 217 15.10 1.13 -10.49
N GLY A 218 14.36 2.17 -10.89
CA GLY A 218 13.43 2.12 -12.03
C GLY A 218 12.15 1.34 -11.75
N SER A 219 11.82 1.10 -10.47
CA SER A 219 10.54 0.52 -10.08
C SER A 219 9.45 1.56 -9.92
N GLY A 220 9.80 2.83 -9.68
CA GLY A 220 8.87 3.95 -9.66
C GLY A 220 8.30 4.27 -11.05
N GLY A 221 7.02 4.61 -11.10
CA GLY A 221 6.30 4.95 -12.32
C GLY A 221 6.81 6.25 -12.94
N GLU A 222 6.96 6.24 -14.26
CA GLU A 222 7.39 7.39 -15.05
C GLU A 222 6.34 8.51 -15.08
N GLY A 223 6.79 9.75 -15.17
CA GLY A 223 5.95 10.93 -15.30
C GLY A 223 6.78 12.19 -15.29
N LYS A 224 6.15 13.36 -15.42
CA LYS A 224 6.84 14.64 -15.15
C LYS A 224 7.41 14.63 -13.73
N PHE A 225 6.64 14.07 -12.79
CA PHE A 225 7.11 13.69 -11.48
C PHE A 225 7.10 12.17 -11.36
N ARG A 226 8.25 11.60 -11.01
CA ARG A 226 8.45 10.16 -10.92
C ARG A 226 7.91 9.61 -9.61
N GLY A 227 7.35 8.41 -9.64
CA GLY A 227 7.11 7.64 -8.43
C GLY A 227 8.44 7.27 -7.76
N GLY A 228 8.43 7.14 -6.43
CA GLY A 228 9.57 6.63 -5.70
C GLY A 228 9.83 5.16 -6.04
N ASP A 229 11.10 4.75 -5.98
CA ASP A 229 11.48 3.35 -6.12
C ASP A 229 11.16 2.55 -4.87
N GLY A 230 10.76 1.29 -5.05
CA GLY A 230 10.68 0.29 -4.00
C GLY A 230 12.06 -0.10 -3.48
N ILE A 231 12.12 -1.19 -2.70
CA ILE A 231 13.37 -1.75 -2.18
C ILE A 231 13.50 -3.22 -2.51
N VAL A 232 14.74 -3.68 -2.50
CA VAL A 232 15.09 -5.09 -2.39
C VAL A 232 15.47 -5.36 -0.95
N ARG A 233 14.82 -6.35 -0.34
CA ARG A 233 15.15 -6.90 0.98
C ARG A 233 15.44 -8.39 0.82
N GLU A 234 16.69 -8.80 1.01
CA GLU A 234 17.10 -10.20 0.95
C GLU A 234 17.64 -10.68 2.29
N ILE A 235 17.04 -11.72 2.86
CA ILE A 235 17.38 -12.31 4.16
C ILE A 235 17.69 -13.80 3.97
N GLU A 236 18.89 -14.22 4.34
CA GLU A 236 19.31 -15.61 4.45
C GLU A 236 18.89 -16.20 5.80
N LEU A 237 18.39 -17.43 5.78
CA LEU A 237 18.01 -18.19 6.95
C LEU A 237 19.21 -19.00 7.43
N LEU A 238 19.69 -18.78 8.67
CA LEU A 238 20.82 -19.53 9.24
C LEU A 238 20.37 -20.80 9.98
N THR A 239 19.07 -21.09 9.96
CA THR A 239 18.42 -22.29 10.48
C THR A 239 17.16 -22.59 9.65
N GLU A 240 16.57 -23.77 9.80
CA GLU A 240 15.26 -24.05 9.19
C GLU A 240 14.20 -23.12 9.79
N CYS A 241 13.44 -22.44 8.92
CA CYS A 241 12.41 -21.51 9.35
C CYS A 241 11.09 -21.75 8.62
N GLU A 242 9.99 -21.45 9.31
CA GLU A 242 8.71 -21.16 8.69
C GLU A 242 8.65 -19.68 8.34
N VAL A 243 8.30 -19.38 7.09
CA VAL A 243 8.19 -18.03 6.56
C VAL A 243 6.77 -17.78 6.10
N THR A 244 6.15 -16.74 6.63
CA THR A 244 4.84 -16.26 6.16
C THR A 244 4.99 -14.87 5.58
N LEU A 245 4.53 -14.71 4.35
CA LEU A 245 4.41 -13.43 3.68
C LEU A 245 2.92 -13.06 3.60
N LEU A 246 2.61 -11.82 3.94
CA LEU A 246 1.34 -11.20 3.67
C LEU A 246 1.62 -9.86 2.99
N ALA A 247 1.47 -9.84 1.67
CA ALA A 247 1.73 -8.73 0.79
C ALA A 247 0.62 -8.60 -0.28
N ASP A 248 0.65 -7.49 -0.99
CA ASP A 248 -0.22 -7.21 -2.13
C ASP A 248 0.56 -6.47 -3.23
N ARG A 249 -0.09 -6.07 -4.32
CA ARG A 249 0.52 -5.41 -5.49
C ARG A 249 1.63 -6.22 -6.17
N HIS A 250 1.55 -7.55 -6.10
CA HIS A 250 2.35 -8.50 -6.88
C HIS A 250 1.73 -8.81 -8.26
N VAL A 251 0.42 -8.56 -8.42
CA VAL A 251 -0.33 -8.69 -9.67
C VAL A 251 -0.82 -7.32 -10.16
N THR A 252 -1.47 -6.55 -9.29
CA THR A 252 -1.90 -5.18 -9.58
C THR A 252 -0.76 -4.18 -9.36
N GLN A 253 -0.68 -3.18 -10.22
CA GLN A 253 0.33 -2.13 -10.12
C GLN A 253 -0.21 -0.91 -9.36
N PRO A 254 0.62 -0.20 -8.57
CA PRO A 254 0.28 1.12 -8.04
C PRO A 254 0.00 2.11 -9.18
N TYR A 255 -1.20 2.69 -9.21
CA TYR A 255 -1.64 3.54 -10.32
C TYR A 255 -0.89 4.88 -10.35
N GLY A 256 -0.60 5.38 -11.56
CA GLY A 256 -0.23 6.78 -11.78
C GLY A 256 -1.43 7.72 -11.83
N LEU A 257 -1.19 9.03 -11.80
CA LEU A 257 -2.22 10.07 -11.94
C LEU A 257 -1.89 11.05 -13.07
N HIS A 258 -2.92 11.70 -13.62
CA HIS A 258 -2.82 12.71 -14.68
C HIS A 258 -2.06 12.25 -15.93
N GLY A 259 -2.12 10.95 -16.24
CA GLY A 259 -1.38 10.34 -17.36
C GLY A 259 0.04 9.88 -17.01
N GLY A 260 0.47 9.97 -15.75
CA GLY A 260 1.68 9.30 -15.27
C GLY A 260 1.54 7.77 -15.29
N ALA A 261 2.66 7.07 -15.46
CA ALA A 261 2.70 5.61 -15.53
C ALA A 261 2.59 4.96 -14.14
N SER A 262 2.10 3.74 -14.11
CA SER A 262 2.04 2.93 -12.88
C SER A 262 3.42 2.53 -12.39
N GLY A 263 3.55 2.35 -11.06
CA GLY A 263 4.72 1.73 -10.46
C GLY A 263 4.84 0.25 -10.82
N THR A 264 6.05 -0.28 -10.81
CA THR A 264 6.29 -1.71 -11.00
C THR A 264 5.73 -2.50 -9.82
N SER A 265 5.10 -3.65 -10.10
CA SER A 265 4.60 -4.55 -9.07
C SER A 265 5.72 -5.13 -8.20
N GLY A 266 5.34 -5.56 -7.00
CA GLY A 266 6.21 -6.29 -6.09
C GLY A 266 6.38 -7.76 -6.49
N SER A 267 7.36 -8.43 -5.88
CA SER A 267 7.51 -9.88 -6.00
C SER A 267 8.29 -10.46 -4.84
N ALA A 268 8.09 -11.76 -4.58
CA ALA A 268 8.83 -12.47 -3.56
C ALA A 268 9.35 -13.81 -4.09
N HIS A 269 10.56 -14.17 -3.68
CA HIS A 269 11.23 -15.39 -4.10
C HIS A 269 11.97 -16.04 -2.93
N ALA A 270 11.93 -17.37 -2.87
CA ALA A 270 12.88 -18.16 -2.11
C ALA A 270 14.00 -18.62 -3.04
N ILE A 271 15.25 -18.36 -2.68
CA ILE A 271 16.43 -18.88 -3.36
C ILE A 271 16.99 -19.99 -2.48
N LEU A 272 16.89 -21.23 -2.94
CA LEU A 272 17.33 -22.41 -2.19
C LEU A 272 18.88 -22.52 -2.15
N PRO A 273 19.45 -23.36 -1.27
CA PRO A 273 20.91 -23.52 -1.15
C PRO A 273 21.62 -23.97 -2.44
N ASP A 274 20.91 -24.68 -3.31
CA ASP A 274 21.39 -25.11 -4.64
C ASP A 274 21.32 -24.00 -5.71
N GLY A 275 20.84 -22.80 -5.34
CA GLY A 275 20.64 -21.66 -6.24
C GLY A 275 19.27 -21.63 -6.93
N THR A 276 18.42 -22.66 -6.73
CA THR A 276 17.09 -22.72 -7.35
C THR A 276 16.22 -21.56 -6.84
N ARG A 277 15.72 -20.72 -7.77
CA ARG A 277 14.81 -19.61 -7.47
C ARG A 277 13.36 -20.07 -7.61
N ARG A 278 12.62 -20.05 -6.51
CA ARG A 278 11.20 -20.37 -6.42
C ARG A 278 10.39 -19.12 -6.11
N LYS A 279 9.41 -18.78 -6.95
CA LYS A 279 8.48 -17.68 -6.68
C LYS A 279 7.59 -18.03 -5.49
N LEU A 280 7.41 -17.07 -4.58
CA LEU A 280 6.50 -17.18 -3.45
C LEU A 280 5.18 -16.45 -3.77
N PRO A 281 4.03 -16.96 -3.30
CA PRO A 281 2.78 -16.21 -3.37
C PRO A 281 2.89 -14.94 -2.52
N SER A 282 2.10 -13.90 -2.86
CA SER A 282 2.03 -12.67 -2.07
C SER A 282 1.44 -12.91 -0.68
N LYS A 283 0.60 -13.93 -0.54
CA LYS A 283 -0.04 -14.34 0.73
C LYS A 283 0.14 -15.83 0.92
N GLY A 284 0.88 -16.24 1.95
CA GLY A 284 1.04 -17.65 2.26
C GLY A 284 2.21 -17.96 3.17
N THR A 285 2.26 -19.21 3.60
CA THR A 285 3.28 -19.76 4.49
C THR A 285 4.07 -20.86 3.79
N THR A 286 5.38 -20.90 3.99
CA THR A 286 6.23 -21.97 3.51
C THR A 286 7.35 -22.26 4.51
N ARG A 287 7.73 -23.54 4.63
CA ARG A 287 8.92 -23.94 5.37
C ARG A 287 10.12 -23.95 4.43
N LEU A 288 11.23 -23.40 4.89
CA LEU A 288 12.46 -23.27 4.13
C LEU A 288 13.66 -23.79 4.92
N PRO A 289 14.58 -24.49 4.25
CA PRO A 289 15.76 -25.04 4.91
C PRO A 289 16.75 -23.92 5.28
N GLN A 290 17.67 -24.26 6.17
CA GLN A 290 18.88 -23.46 6.40
C GLN A 290 19.61 -23.18 5.08
N GLY A 291 20.16 -21.97 4.94
CA GLY A 291 20.87 -21.50 3.76
C GLY A 291 19.94 -20.99 2.65
N ALA A 292 18.62 -21.19 2.76
CA ALA A 292 17.68 -20.54 1.84
C ALA A 292 17.64 -19.02 2.08
N ARG A 293 17.35 -18.26 1.02
CA ARG A 293 17.23 -16.80 1.06
C ARG A 293 15.84 -16.36 0.65
N ILE A 294 15.23 -15.48 1.42
CA ILE A 294 13.99 -14.78 1.09
C ILE A 294 14.37 -13.46 0.44
N ARG A 295 14.00 -13.26 -0.82
CA ARG A 295 14.15 -12.00 -1.54
C ARG A 295 12.77 -11.39 -1.79
N ILE A 296 12.53 -10.23 -1.20
CA ILE A 296 11.33 -9.41 -1.42
C ILE A 296 11.73 -8.17 -2.20
N GLU A 297 11.05 -7.94 -3.30
CA GLU A 297 11.16 -6.74 -4.13
C GLU A 297 9.85 -5.98 -3.97
N THR A 298 9.85 -4.85 -3.27
CA THR A 298 8.61 -4.10 -3.02
C THR A 298 8.18 -3.29 -4.25
N PRO A 299 6.88 -2.97 -4.38
CA PRO A 299 6.39 -2.14 -5.47
C PRO A 299 6.99 -0.73 -5.43
N GLY A 300 7.11 -0.09 -6.60
CA GLY A 300 7.36 1.35 -6.69
C GLY A 300 6.07 2.16 -6.52
N GLY A 301 6.18 3.49 -6.44
CA GLY A 301 5.02 4.39 -6.49
C GLY A 301 4.61 4.71 -7.92
N GLY A 302 3.36 5.13 -8.14
CA GLY A 302 2.91 5.66 -9.43
C GLY A 302 3.51 7.03 -9.75
N GLY A 303 3.68 7.32 -11.04
CA GLY A 303 4.11 8.62 -11.55
C GLY A 303 2.96 9.63 -11.69
N CYS A 304 3.30 10.89 -11.89
CA CYS A 304 2.33 11.97 -12.10
C CYS A 304 2.65 12.78 -13.36
N TYR A 305 1.60 13.04 -14.15
CA TYR A 305 1.61 13.68 -15.48
C TYR A 305 2.38 12.90 -16.55
N SER A 306 1.79 12.79 -17.74
CA SER A 306 2.47 12.17 -18.88
C SER A 306 3.73 12.95 -19.27
N VAL A 307 4.83 12.26 -19.53
CA VAL A 307 5.98 12.80 -20.25
C VAL A 307 5.72 12.69 -21.75
N ALA A 308 5.75 13.80 -22.48
CA ALA A 308 5.66 13.77 -23.94
C ALA A 308 6.89 13.02 -24.48
N HIS A 309 6.69 11.82 -25.02
CA HIS A 309 7.74 11.12 -25.76
C HIS A 309 8.15 12.00 -26.94
N HIS A 310 9.33 12.63 -26.85
CA HIS A 310 9.97 13.18 -28.04
C HIS A 310 10.30 11.98 -28.92
N GLY A 311 9.54 11.84 -30.01
CA GLY A 311 9.74 10.77 -30.98
C GLY A 311 11.20 10.70 -31.37
N ALA A 312 11.76 9.50 -31.33
CA ALA A 312 13.05 9.21 -31.94
C ALA A 312 13.02 9.79 -33.36
N GLY A 313 13.91 10.74 -33.63
CA GLY A 313 14.05 11.36 -34.92
C GLY A 313 14.18 10.28 -35.98
N ASP A 314 13.26 10.32 -36.93
CA ASP A 314 13.28 9.57 -38.17
C ASP A 314 14.58 9.92 -38.91
N HIS A 315 15.64 9.12 -38.71
CA HIS A 315 16.80 9.13 -39.57
C HIS A 315 16.43 8.38 -40.85
N SER A 316 15.65 9.04 -41.70
CA SER A 316 15.50 8.64 -43.09
C SER A 316 15.80 9.82 -44.03
N GLN A 317 16.73 9.50 -44.95
CA GLN A 317 17.01 10.14 -46.24
C GLN A 317 18.03 11.28 -46.33
N GLY A 318 18.99 11.03 -47.23
CA GLY A 318 19.94 12.02 -47.73
C GLY A 318 21.04 11.39 -48.60
N SER A 319 20.70 10.45 -49.49
CA SER A 319 21.56 10.09 -50.62
C SER A 319 21.60 11.25 -51.61
N GLY A 320 22.81 11.78 -51.84
CA GLY A 320 23.16 12.74 -52.88
C GLY A 320 24.66 12.72 -53.08
#